data_AF-F3GKH4-F1
#
_entry.id   AF-F3GKH4-F1
#
_cell.length_a   1.000
_cell.length_b   1.000
_cell.length_c   1.000
_cell.angle_alpha   90.00
_cell.angle_beta   90.00
_cell.angle_gamma   90.00
#
_symmetry.space_group_name_H-M   'P 1'
#
loop_
_entity.id
_entity.type
_entity.pdbx_description
1 polymer ?
#
loop_
_entity_poly.entity_id
_entity_poly.type
_entity_poly.pdbx_seq_one_letter_code
_entity_poly.pdbx_strand_id
1 'polypeptide(L)'
;GHSPAVAQKLSNVVTTIQRERGASGVFLGSGGKSMQDKLKAFRQETDKAISEMRAQSTDGIPGPDKVYRALDDLNALRLKIDTLGINNTESSTRFTDVIKTLVGFSYSLEASIEDPEILRGLSSLNQFVDMKERAGRERVLLVQAFNQNRFDAPLLSRFSRNLGEFSGYLEAFQRWSPEVFKAKLNDVMQQPGSLEVARL
;
A
#
# COMPACT_ATOMS: atom_id res chain seq x y z
N GLY A 1 8.27 20.62 -15.62
CA GLY A 1 7.00 20.57 -14.87
C GLY A 1 7.24 20.10 -13.44
N HIS A 2 6.39 20.48 -12.49
CA HIS A 2 6.51 20.09 -11.07
C HIS A 2 6.00 18.66 -10.79
N SER A 3 5.15 18.11 -11.67
CA SER A 3 4.53 16.78 -11.52
C SER A 3 5.50 15.61 -11.32
N PRO A 4 6.67 15.52 -11.98
CA PRO A 4 7.59 14.39 -11.81
C PRO A 4 8.18 14.29 -10.40
N ALA A 5 8.54 15.42 -9.80
CA ALA A 5 9.08 15.46 -8.44
C ALA A 5 8.01 15.07 -7.42
N VAL A 6 6.78 15.58 -7.57
CA VAL A 6 5.62 15.21 -6.75
C VAL A 6 5.34 13.71 -6.86
N ALA A 7 5.32 13.15 -8.07
CA ALA A 7 5.10 11.72 -8.30
C ALA A 7 6.15 10.84 -7.60
N GLN A 8 7.43 11.20 -7.71
CA GLN A 8 8.50 10.46 -7.05
C GLN A 8 8.41 10.53 -5.51
N LYS A 9 8.03 11.68 -4.95
CA LYS A 9 7.83 11.82 -3.51
C LYS A 9 6.58 11.09 -3.03
N LEU A 10 5.48 11.17 -3.76
CA LEU A 10 4.24 10.42 -3.49
C LEU A 10 4.50 8.91 -3.44
N SER A 11 5.30 8.39 -4.37
CA SER A 11 5.72 6.98 -4.39
C SER A 11 6.39 6.54 -3.08
N ASN A 12 7.25 7.40 -2.53
CA ASN A 12 7.90 7.15 -1.26
C ASN A 12 6.92 7.20 -0.07
N VAL A 13 5.96 8.14 -0.08
CA VAL A 13 4.90 8.21 0.93
C VAL A 13 4.04 6.94 0.93
N VAL A 14 3.60 6.47 -0.24
CA VAL A 14 2.83 5.23 -0.35
C VAL A 14 3.61 4.03 0.20
N THR A 15 4.89 3.93 -0.15
CA THR A 15 5.76 2.83 0.28
C THR A 15 6.01 2.84 1.80
N THR A 16 6.25 4.00 2.40
CA THR A 16 6.46 4.16 3.84
C THR A 16 5.19 3.85 4.63
N ILE A 17 4.02 4.36 4.19
CA ILE A 17 2.73 4.07 4.83
C ILE A 17 2.36 2.58 4.75
N GLN A 18 2.63 1.90 3.62
CA GLN A 18 2.42 0.46 3.52
C GLN A 18 3.23 -0.33 4.57
N ARG A 19 4.47 0.11 4.85
CA ARG A 19 5.31 -0.50 5.88
C ARG A 19 4.81 -0.19 7.28
N GLU A 20 4.43 1.06 7.54
CA GLU A 20 3.84 1.46 8.82
C GLU A 20 2.56 0.69 9.13
N ARG A 21 1.67 0.52 8.14
CA ARG A 21 0.46 -0.32 8.26
C ARG A 21 0.81 -1.74 8.67
N GLY A 22 1.75 -2.37 7.97
CA GLY A 22 2.16 -3.74 8.26
C GLY A 22 2.72 -3.92 9.67
N ALA A 23 3.61 -3.01 10.09
CA ALA A 23 4.18 -3.03 11.43
C ALA A 23 3.14 -2.75 12.52
N SER A 24 2.21 -1.82 12.28
CA SER A 24 1.09 -1.52 13.18
C SER A 24 0.19 -2.73 13.39
N GLY A 25 -0.09 -3.49 12.33
CA GLY A 25 -0.88 -4.72 12.43
C GLY A 25 -0.21 -5.80 13.28
N VAL A 26 1.11 -5.99 13.13
CA VAL A 26 1.89 -6.91 13.98
C VAL A 26 1.96 -6.42 15.43
N PHE A 27 2.16 -5.12 15.64
CA PHE A 27 2.15 -4.51 16.97
C PHE A 27 0.82 -4.77 17.69
N LEU A 28 -0.31 -4.44 17.05
CA LEU A 28 -1.65 -4.69 17.61
C LEU A 28 -1.93 -6.18 17.81
N GLY A 29 -1.61 -7.03 16.84
CA GLY A 29 -1.81 -8.48 16.92
C GLY A 29 -1.01 -9.15 18.05
N SER A 30 0.13 -8.56 18.43
CA SER A 30 0.96 -9.02 19.55
C SER A 30 0.56 -8.43 20.92
N GLY A 31 -0.50 -7.61 20.97
CA GLY A 31 -0.85 -6.86 22.19
C GLY A 31 0.22 -5.84 22.59
N GLY A 32 0.89 -5.25 21.61
CA GLY A 32 1.92 -4.24 21.78
C GLY A 32 3.33 -4.76 22.09
N LYS A 33 3.56 -6.08 22.00
CA LYS A 33 4.84 -6.72 22.41
C LYS A 33 5.87 -6.82 21.29
N SER A 34 5.45 -6.80 20.03
CA SER A 34 6.32 -6.93 18.87
C SER A 34 6.33 -5.66 18.02
N MET A 35 7.40 -5.43 17.27
CA MET A 35 7.57 -4.28 16.36
C MET A 35 7.65 -2.89 17.01
N GLN A 36 7.78 -2.75 18.33
CA GLN A 36 7.86 -1.46 19.02
C GLN A 36 8.91 -0.50 18.41
N ASP A 37 10.16 -0.93 18.33
CA ASP A 37 11.25 -0.07 17.82
C ASP A 37 11.16 0.12 16.29
N LYS A 38 10.82 -0.94 15.56
CA LYS A 38 10.63 -0.87 14.10
C LYS A 38 9.49 0.06 13.72
N LEU A 39 8.40 0.09 14.50
CA LEU A 39 7.26 0.96 14.25
C LEU A 39 7.64 2.44 14.45
N LYS A 40 8.46 2.76 15.46
CA LYS A 40 9.02 4.12 15.62
C LYS A 40 9.85 4.54 14.40
N ALA A 41 10.73 3.66 13.93
CA ALA A 41 11.53 3.92 12.74
C ALA A 41 10.66 4.13 11.48
N PHE A 42 9.69 3.26 11.23
CA PHE A 42 8.79 3.40 10.08
C PHE A 42 7.92 4.65 10.13
N ARG A 43 7.52 5.12 11.32
CA ARG A 43 6.82 6.41 11.49
C ARG A 43 7.72 7.58 11.11
N GLN A 44 8.96 7.59 11.59
CA GLN A 44 9.94 8.63 11.23
C GLN A 44 10.20 8.67 9.71
N GLU A 45 10.32 7.50 9.08
CA GLU A 45 10.47 7.40 7.63
C GLU A 45 9.24 7.94 6.89
N THR A 46 8.04 7.63 7.38
CA THR A 46 6.77 8.14 6.84
C THR A 46 6.69 9.66 6.99
N ASP A 47 7.02 10.20 8.16
CA ASP A 47 6.97 11.64 8.43
C ASP A 47 7.96 12.41 7.55
N LYS A 48 9.17 11.86 7.38
CA LYS A 48 10.17 12.40 6.45
C LYS A 48 9.64 12.41 5.01
N ALA A 49 9.06 11.30 4.54
CA ALA A 49 8.52 11.20 3.19
C ALA A 49 7.37 12.20 2.97
N ILE A 50 6.47 12.36 3.95
CA ILE A 50 5.36 13.33 3.91
C ILE A 50 5.91 14.76 3.83
N SER A 51 6.90 15.10 4.65
CA SER A 51 7.52 16.43 4.64
C SER A 51 8.17 16.74 3.28
N GLU A 52 8.93 15.80 2.73
CA GLU A 52 9.57 15.95 1.42
C GLU A 52 8.55 16.10 0.27
N MET A 53 7.40 15.43 0.36
CA MET A 53 6.30 15.57 -0.61
C MET A 53 5.62 16.94 -0.48
N ARG A 54 5.35 17.40 0.75
CA ARG A 54 4.74 18.72 1.01
C ARG A 54 5.64 19.88 0.58
N ALA A 55 6.95 19.66 0.53
CA ALA A 55 7.91 20.66 0.03
C ALA A 55 7.88 20.81 -1.51
N GLN A 56 7.22 19.91 -2.24
CA GLN A 56 7.07 20.04 -3.69
C GLN A 56 5.92 20.99 -4.04
N SER A 57 6.09 21.84 -5.05
CA SER A 57 4.96 22.61 -5.60
C SER A 57 3.93 21.65 -6.22
N THR A 58 2.67 21.87 -5.89
CA THR A 58 1.52 21.17 -6.46
C THR A 58 0.66 22.10 -7.33
N ASP A 59 1.22 23.24 -7.75
CA ASP A 59 0.51 24.23 -8.55
C ASP A 59 0.02 23.63 -9.87
N GLY A 60 -1.27 23.81 -10.14
CA GLY A 60 -1.92 23.25 -11.34
C GLY A 60 -2.23 21.75 -11.26
N ILE A 61 -1.94 21.07 -10.14
CA ILE A 61 -2.29 19.66 -9.93
C ILE A 61 -3.61 19.57 -9.15
N PRO A 62 -4.64 18.89 -9.67
CA PRO A 62 -5.91 18.77 -8.97
C PRO A 62 -5.85 17.75 -7.82
N GLY A 63 -6.52 18.07 -6.71
CA GLY A 63 -6.74 17.14 -5.60
C GLY A 63 -5.67 16.97 -4.50
N PRO A 64 -4.58 17.77 -4.38
CA PRO A 64 -3.58 17.56 -3.33
C PRO A 64 -4.15 17.76 -1.91
N ASP A 65 -5.18 18.60 -1.75
CA ASP A 65 -5.82 18.83 -0.45
C ASP A 65 -6.40 17.58 0.19
N LYS A 66 -6.99 16.68 -0.62
CA LYS A 66 -7.55 15.42 -0.11
C LYS A 66 -6.44 14.53 0.43
N VAL A 67 -5.29 14.52 -0.25
CA VAL A 67 -4.10 13.80 0.20
C VAL A 67 -3.58 14.39 1.50
N TYR A 68 -3.43 15.71 1.60
CA TYR A 68 -2.91 16.34 2.82
C TYR A 68 -3.79 16.07 4.04
N ARG A 69 -5.12 16.18 3.91
CA ARG A 69 -6.04 15.84 5.00
C ARG A 69 -5.92 14.39 5.45
N ALA A 70 -5.86 13.45 4.50
CA ALA A 70 -5.69 12.03 4.82
C ALA A 70 -4.37 11.75 5.55
N LEU A 71 -3.31 12.50 5.24
CA LEU A 71 -2.02 12.41 5.92
C LEU A 71 -2.03 13.05 7.31
N ASP A 72 -2.78 14.13 7.51
CA ASP A 72 -2.92 14.81 8.80
C ASP A 72 -3.63 13.92 9.85
N ASP A 73 -4.54 13.05 9.40
CA ASP A 73 -5.25 12.09 10.26
C ASP A 73 -4.36 10.96 10.81
N LEU A 74 -3.14 10.79 10.29
CA LEU A 74 -2.23 9.71 10.72
C LEU A 74 -1.84 9.82 12.19
N ASN A 75 -1.66 11.03 12.71
CA ASN A 75 -1.28 11.21 14.12
C ASN A 75 -2.38 10.71 15.07
N ALA A 76 -3.64 11.01 14.77
CA ALA A 76 -4.76 10.52 15.57
C ALA A 76 -4.89 8.99 15.48
N LEU A 77 -4.62 8.41 14.31
CA LEU A 77 -4.57 6.96 14.13
C LEU A 77 -3.44 6.33 14.97
N ARG A 78 -2.22 6.88 14.90
CA ARG A 78 -1.05 6.39 15.64
C ARG A 78 -1.28 6.40 17.15
N LEU A 79 -1.89 7.45 17.69
CA LEU A 79 -2.23 7.51 19.12
C LEU A 79 -3.16 6.35 19.53
N LYS A 80 -4.19 6.08 18.74
CA LYS A 80 -5.10 4.95 19.00
C LYS A 80 -4.38 3.60 18.92
N ILE A 81 -3.42 3.45 18.00
CA ILE A 81 -2.60 2.24 17.89
C ILE A 81 -1.73 2.08 19.14
N ASP A 82 -1.06 3.15 19.57
CA ASP A 82 -0.13 3.13 20.70
C ASP A 82 -0.81 2.79 22.02
N THR A 83 -2.04 3.27 22.22
CA THR A 83 -2.84 2.94 23.41
C THR A 83 -3.58 1.62 23.30
N LEU A 84 -3.39 0.85 22.20
CA LEU A 84 -4.18 -0.33 21.85
C LEU A 84 -5.71 -0.05 21.85
N GLY A 85 -6.09 1.21 21.60
CA GLY A 85 -7.47 1.69 21.63
C GLY A 85 -8.28 1.36 20.38
N ILE A 86 -7.65 0.74 19.38
CA ILE A 86 -8.30 0.17 18.19
C ILE A 86 -7.76 -1.23 17.93
N ASN A 87 -8.55 -2.06 17.27
CA ASN A 87 -8.11 -3.39 16.85
C ASN A 87 -7.36 -3.35 15.51
N ASN A 88 -6.69 -4.46 15.18
CA ASN A 88 -5.90 -4.60 13.95
C ASN A 88 -6.74 -4.37 12.67
N THR A 89 -7.98 -4.86 12.63
CA THR A 89 -8.87 -4.71 11.48
C THR A 89 -9.21 -3.24 11.21
N GLU A 90 -9.56 -2.48 12.26
CA GLU A 90 -9.86 -1.06 12.14
C GLU A 90 -8.61 -0.26 11.73
N SER A 91 -7.47 -0.51 12.38
CA SER A 91 -6.19 0.13 12.03
C SER A 91 -5.84 -0.11 10.56
N SER A 92 -5.91 -1.37 10.11
CA SER A 92 -5.63 -1.76 8.74
C SER A 92 -6.55 -1.06 7.75
N THR A 93 -7.84 -0.97 8.07
CA THR A 93 -8.84 -0.27 7.22
C THR A 93 -8.48 1.20 7.05
N ARG A 94 -8.19 1.92 8.15
CA ARG A 94 -7.86 3.35 8.10
C ARG A 94 -6.60 3.63 7.29
N PHE A 95 -5.54 2.84 7.47
CA PHE A 95 -4.33 2.97 6.64
C PHE A 95 -4.62 2.67 5.15
N THR A 96 -5.43 1.64 4.87
CA THR A 96 -5.81 1.31 3.50
C THR A 96 -6.58 2.45 2.83
N ASP A 97 -7.42 3.18 3.54
CA ASP A 97 -8.15 4.33 2.98
C ASP A 97 -7.23 5.52 2.70
N VAL A 98 -6.20 5.74 3.54
CA VAL A 98 -5.13 6.70 3.23
C VAL A 98 -4.38 6.29 1.96
N ILE A 99 -3.98 5.01 1.85
CA ILE A 99 -3.28 4.49 0.65
C ILE A 99 -4.14 4.66 -0.61
N LYS A 100 -5.44 4.35 -0.56
CA LYS A 100 -6.36 4.57 -1.69
C LYS A 100 -6.42 6.04 -2.11
N THR A 101 -6.43 6.95 -1.14
CA THR A 101 -6.43 8.40 -1.43
C THR A 101 -5.15 8.82 -2.15
N LEU A 102 -3.99 8.31 -1.70
CA LEU A 102 -2.70 8.57 -2.33
C LEU A 102 -2.60 7.98 -3.74
N VAL A 103 -3.08 6.74 -3.93
CA VAL A 103 -3.11 6.08 -5.25
C VAL A 103 -4.06 6.79 -6.20
N GLY A 104 -5.23 7.25 -5.73
CA GLY A 104 -6.15 8.05 -6.53
C GLY A 104 -5.54 9.37 -7.01
N PHE A 105 -4.75 10.03 -6.16
CA PHE A 105 -3.97 11.20 -6.55
C PHE A 105 -2.84 10.85 -7.53
N SER A 106 -2.17 9.71 -7.34
CA SER A 106 -1.16 9.18 -8.27
C SER A 106 -1.72 9.01 -9.69
N TYR A 107 -2.92 8.42 -9.83
CA TYR A 107 -3.59 8.34 -11.14
C TYR A 107 -3.91 9.71 -11.74
N SER A 108 -4.20 10.72 -10.90
CA SER A 108 -4.43 12.10 -11.38
C SER A 108 -3.13 12.76 -11.87
N LEU A 109 -1.98 12.39 -11.28
CA LEU A 109 -0.66 12.86 -11.71
C LEU A 109 -0.25 12.30 -13.07
N GLU A 110 -0.58 11.03 -13.36
CA GLU A 110 -0.22 10.36 -14.62
C GLU A 110 -0.62 11.18 -15.86
N ALA A 111 -1.80 11.80 -15.84
CA ALA A 111 -2.30 12.63 -16.93
C ALA A 111 -1.46 13.90 -17.21
N SER A 112 -0.59 14.29 -16.27
CA SER A 112 0.25 15.49 -16.35
C SER A 112 1.74 15.20 -16.56
N ILE A 113 2.12 13.92 -16.63
CA ILE A 113 3.52 13.50 -16.80
C ILE A 113 3.81 13.27 -18.29
N GLU A 114 4.69 14.11 -18.84
CA GLU A 114 5.13 13.99 -20.24
C GLU A 114 6.30 13.01 -20.40
N ASP A 115 7.12 12.85 -19.36
CA ASP A 115 8.27 11.95 -19.38
C ASP A 115 7.81 10.48 -19.37
N PRO A 116 8.04 9.71 -20.45
CA PRO A 116 7.55 8.34 -20.54
C PRO A 116 8.19 7.37 -19.55
N GLU A 117 9.41 7.63 -19.05
CA GLU A 117 10.06 6.80 -18.04
C GLU A 117 9.42 7.02 -16.67
N ILE A 118 9.18 8.28 -16.32
CA ILE A 118 8.54 8.66 -15.06
C ILE A 118 7.08 8.19 -15.04
N LEU A 119 6.36 8.34 -16.14
CA LEU A 119 4.99 7.84 -16.30
C LEU A 119 4.95 6.32 -16.12
N ARG A 120 5.83 5.57 -16.82
CA ARG A 120 5.92 4.11 -16.67
C ARG A 120 6.24 3.72 -15.23
N GLY A 121 7.18 4.41 -14.58
CA GLY A 121 7.53 4.15 -13.18
C GLY A 121 6.36 4.38 -12.23
N LEU A 122 5.60 5.45 -12.42
CA LEU A 122 4.42 5.76 -11.60
C LEU A 122 3.29 4.74 -11.83
N SER A 123 2.99 4.39 -13.07
CA SER A 123 2.00 3.36 -13.39
C SER A 123 2.39 1.98 -12.84
N SER A 124 3.68 1.65 -12.87
CA SER A 124 4.21 0.42 -12.27
C SER A 124 3.98 0.40 -10.76
N LEU A 125 4.24 1.52 -10.08
CA LEU A 125 3.93 1.64 -8.66
C LEU A 125 2.43 1.44 -8.39
N ASN A 126 1.56 2.11 -9.15
CA ASN A 126 0.11 2.02 -8.97
C ASN A 126 -0.36 0.57 -9.11
N GLN A 127 0.08 -0.12 -10.16
CA GLN A 127 -0.22 -1.55 -10.39
C GLN A 127 0.30 -2.42 -9.24
N PHE A 128 1.53 -2.19 -8.77
CA PHE A 128 2.12 -2.94 -7.67
C PHE A 128 1.38 -2.73 -6.34
N VAL A 129 0.98 -1.49 -6.06
CA VAL A 129 0.22 -1.15 -4.85
C VAL A 129 -1.14 -1.80 -4.90
N ASP A 130 -1.87 -1.67 -6.01
CA ASP A 130 -3.18 -2.30 -6.18
C ASP A 130 -3.10 -3.83 -6.08
N MET A 131 -2.07 -4.44 -6.67
CA MET A 131 -1.77 -5.87 -6.53
C MET A 131 -1.61 -6.26 -5.05
N LYS A 132 -0.83 -5.51 -4.27
CA LYS A 132 -0.65 -5.76 -2.83
C LYS A 132 -1.94 -5.62 -2.03
N GLU A 133 -2.79 -4.66 -2.36
CA GLU A 133 -4.09 -4.50 -1.71
C GLU A 133 -5.04 -5.67 -2.01
N ARG A 134 -5.00 -6.22 -3.22
CA ARG A 134 -5.77 -7.43 -3.58
C ARG A 134 -5.25 -8.68 -2.88
N ALA A 135 -3.94 -8.85 -2.74
CA ALA A 135 -3.37 -9.92 -1.93
C ALA A 135 -3.79 -9.81 -0.45
N GLY A 136 -3.80 -8.59 0.09
CA GLY A 136 -4.30 -8.32 1.46
C GLY A 136 -5.77 -8.70 1.64
N ARG A 137 -6.63 -8.34 0.67
CA ARG A 137 -8.05 -8.70 0.68
C ARG A 137 -8.26 -10.20 0.53
N GLU A 138 -7.49 -10.85 -0.34
CA GLU A 138 -7.53 -12.30 -0.53
C GLU A 138 -7.34 -13.02 0.80
N ARG A 139 -6.32 -12.62 1.57
CA ARG A 139 -6.05 -13.17 2.90
C ARG A 139 -7.27 -13.10 3.83
N VAL A 140 -7.99 -11.98 3.83
CA VAL A 140 -9.20 -11.81 4.65
C VAL A 140 -10.32 -12.75 4.20
N LEU A 141 -10.52 -12.89 2.89
CA LEU A 141 -11.53 -13.80 2.32
C LEU A 141 -11.19 -15.26 2.64
N LEU A 142 -9.91 -15.65 2.57
CA LEU A 142 -9.43 -16.98 2.93
C LEU A 142 -9.63 -17.28 4.43
N VAL A 143 -9.27 -16.34 5.30
CA VAL A 143 -9.51 -16.47 6.75
C VAL A 143 -10.99 -16.64 7.04
N GLN A 144 -11.87 -15.89 6.36
CA GLN A 144 -13.31 -16.09 6.47
C GLN A 144 -13.72 -17.50 6.07
N ALA A 145 -13.25 -18.00 4.93
CA ALA A 145 -13.57 -19.34 4.43
C ALA A 145 -13.12 -20.45 5.39
N PHE A 146 -11.91 -20.33 5.94
CA PHE A 146 -11.37 -21.29 6.91
C PHE A 146 -12.15 -21.27 8.22
N ASN A 147 -12.48 -20.09 8.75
CA ASN A 147 -13.27 -19.98 9.99
C ASN A 147 -14.66 -20.60 9.87
N GLN A 148 -15.28 -20.53 8.69
CA GLN A 148 -16.59 -21.15 8.44
C GLN A 148 -16.51 -22.58 7.86
N ASN A 149 -15.29 -23.10 7.65
CA ASN A 149 -14.96 -24.38 7.04
C ASN A 149 -15.68 -24.66 5.71
N ARG A 150 -15.93 -23.62 4.90
CA ARG A 150 -16.54 -23.74 3.57
C ARG A 150 -16.36 -22.48 2.74
N PHE A 151 -16.41 -22.63 1.41
CA PHE A 151 -16.69 -21.53 0.49
C PHE A 151 -18.16 -21.56 0.08
N ASP A 152 -18.96 -20.66 0.65
CA ASP A 152 -20.30 -20.43 0.11
C ASP A 152 -20.24 -19.62 -1.20
N ALA A 153 -21.32 -19.64 -1.97
CA ALA A 153 -21.36 -18.99 -3.28
C ALA A 153 -21.04 -17.47 -3.22
N PRO A 154 -21.53 -16.69 -2.24
CA PRO A 154 -21.13 -15.29 -2.08
C PRO A 154 -19.64 -15.08 -1.81
N LEU A 155 -19.02 -15.92 -0.96
CA LEU A 155 -17.60 -15.83 -0.67
C LEU A 155 -16.75 -16.25 -1.87
N LEU A 156 -17.12 -17.32 -2.57
CA LEU A 156 -16.47 -17.76 -3.80
C LEU A 156 -16.51 -16.65 -4.87
N SER A 157 -17.66 -16.02 -5.09
CA SER A 157 -17.80 -14.92 -6.06
C SER A 157 -16.87 -13.75 -5.74
N ARG A 158 -16.80 -13.33 -4.46
CA ARG A 158 -15.90 -12.26 -4.02
C ARG A 158 -14.43 -12.64 -4.15
N PHE A 159 -14.09 -13.88 -3.84
CA PHE A 159 -12.74 -14.42 -3.99
C PHE A 159 -12.30 -14.46 -5.46
N SER A 160 -13.11 -15.06 -6.34
CA SER A 160 -12.81 -15.13 -7.78
C SER A 160 -12.67 -13.75 -8.41
N ARG A 161 -13.54 -12.79 -8.03
CA ARG A 161 -13.39 -11.40 -8.47
C ARG A 161 -12.07 -10.79 -8.00
N ASN A 162 -11.73 -10.96 -6.72
CA ASN A 162 -10.48 -10.43 -6.18
C ASN A 162 -9.25 -11.04 -6.87
N LEU A 163 -9.27 -12.34 -7.11
CA LEU A 163 -8.20 -13.05 -7.80
C LEU A 163 -8.04 -12.54 -9.25
N GLY A 164 -9.13 -12.35 -9.98
CA GLY A 164 -9.10 -11.76 -11.31
C GLY A 164 -8.53 -10.33 -11.31
N GLU A 165 -8.93 -9.51 -10.33
CA GLU A 165 -8.36 -8.16 -10.14
C GLU A 165 -6.85 -8.24 -9.83
N PHE A 166 -6.42 -9.13 -8.93
CA PHE A 166 -5.00 -9.36 -8.62
C PHE A 166 -4.20 -9.75 -9.86
N SER A 167 -4.66 -10.75 -10.61
CA SER A 167 -4.00 -11.23 -11.83
C SER A 167 -3.86 -10.12 -12.87
N GLY A 168 -4.90 -9.31 -13.07
CA GLY A 168 -4.84 -8.17 -13.99
C GLY A 168 -3.76 -7.15 -13.60
N TYR A 169 -3.65 -6.80 -12.31
CA TYR A 169 -2.61 -5.89 -11.84
C TYR A 169 -1.21 -6.50 -11.94
N LEU A 170 -1.05 -7.79 -11.64
CA LEU A 170 0.23 -8.50 -11.76
C LEU A 170 0.68 -8.58 -13.23
N GLU A 171 -0.21 -8.93 -14.15
CA GLU A 171 0.09 -9.00 -15.59
C GLU A 171 0.47 -7.63 -16.15
N ALA A 172 -0.27 -6.58 -15.76
CA ALA A 172 0.08 -5.21 -16.13
C ALA A 172 1.47 -4.83 -15.60
N PHE A 173 1.76 -5.14 -14.33
CA PHE A 173 3.05 -4.86 -13.71
C PHE A 173 4.18 -5.57 -14.47
N GLN A 174 4.03 -6.87 -14.74
CA GLN A 174 5.04 -7.65 -15.46
C GLN A 174 5.25 -7.17 -16.90
N ARG A 175 4.19 -6.69 -17.56
CA ARG A 175 4.26 -6.21 -18.94
C ARG A 175 4.93 -4.84 -19.05
N TRP A 176 4.56 -3.91 -18.18
CA TRP A 176 4.86 -2.49 -18.38
C TRP A 176 5.94 -1.95 -17.45
N SER A 177 6.29 -2.67 -16.38
CA SER A 177 7.26 -2.17 -15.42
C SER A 177 8.69 -2.21 -15.94
N PRO A 178 9.50 -1.19 -15.59
CA PRO A 178 10.95 -1.25 -15.74
C PRO A 178 11.54 -2.54 -15.17
N GLU A 179 12.52 -3.10 -15.87
CA GLU A 179 13.13 -4.40 -15.52
C GLU A 179 13.65 -4.44 -14.08
N VAL A 180 14.20 -3.32 -13.59
CA VAL A 180 14.67 -3.19 -12.21
C VAL A 180 13.58 -3.46 -11.16
N PHE A 181 12.32 -3.13 -11.44
CA PHE A 181 11.22 -3.38 -10.51
C PHE A 181 10.72 -4.82 -10.58
N LYS A 182 10.71 -5.41 -11.78
CA LYS A 182 10.38 -6.83 -11.98
C LYS A 182 11.42 -7.74 -11.34
N ALA A 183 12.70 -7.44 -11.52
CA ALA A 183 13.81 -8.13 -10.87
C ALA A 183 13.68 -8.06 -9.34
N LYS A 184 13.43 -6.88 -8.77
CA LYS A 184 13.20 -6.74 -7.33
C LYS A 184 12.04 -7.58 -6.81
N LEU A 185 10.92 -7.64 -7.55
CA LEU A 185 9.80 -8.50 -7.17
C LEU A 185 10.21 -9.98 -7.21
N ASN A 186 10.86 -10.41 -8.29
CA ASN A 186 11.33 -11.79 -8.44
C ASN A 186 12.30 -12.17 -7.31
N ASP A 187 13.26 -11.31 -6.96
CA ASP A 187 14.20 -11.54 -5.87
C ASP A 187 13.48 -11.75 -4.52
N VAL A 188 12.46 -10.92 -4.23
CA VAL A 188 11.63 -11.08 -3.02
C VAL A 188 10.85 -12.40 -3.04
N MET A 189 10.34 -12.81 -4.20
CA MET A 189 9.61 -14.07 -4.34
C MET A 189 10.51 -15.30 -4.19
N GLN A 190 11.82 -15.17 -4.43
CA GLN A 190 12.81 -16.24 -4.22
C GLN A 190 13.37 -16.29 -2.79
N GLN A 191 12.97 -15.37 -1.91
CA GLN A 191 13.41 -15.42 -0.52
C GLN A 191 12.85 -16.66 0.20
N PRO A 192 13.59 -17.25 1.16
CA PRO A 192 13.18 -18.49 1.83
C PRO A 192 11.77 -18.44 2.41
N GLY A 193 11.38 -17.33 3.06
CA GLY A 193 10.04 -17.17 3.63
C GLY A 193 8.92 -17.12 2.57
N SER A 194 9.20 -16.58 1.38
CA SER A 194 8.24 -16.58 0.26
C SER A 194 8.06 -17.98 -0.31
N LEU A 195 9.16 -18.73 -0.47
CA LEU A 195 9.15 -20.11 -0.96
C LEU A 195 8.50 -21.09 0.03
N GLU A 196 8.66 -20.86 1.34
CA GLU A 196 8.00 -21.65 2.37
C GLU A 196 6.48 -21.49 2.28
N VAL A 197 5.96 -20.26 2.17
CA VAL A 197 4.53 -20.01 1.99
C VAL A 197 3.99 -20.64 0.71
N ALA A 198 4.76 -20.65 -0.38
CA ALA A 198 4.34 -21.26 -1.65
C ALA A 198 4.24 -22.80 -1.61
N ARG A 199 4.81 -23.45 -0.58
CA ARG A 199 4.76 -24.91 -0.39
C ARG A 199 3.61 -25.36 0.52
N LEU A 200 3.02 -24.44 1.29
CA LEU A 200 1.89 -24.69 2.18
C LEU A 200 0.58 -24.74 1.39
#